data_AF-A0A172XXN2-F1
#
_entry.id   AF-A0A172XXN2-F1
#
_cell.length_a   1.000
_cell.length_b   1.000
_cell.length_c   1.000
_cell.angle_alpha   90.00
_cell.angle_beta   90.00
_cell.angle_gamma   90.00
#
_symmetry.space_group_name_H-M   'P 1'
#
loop_
_entity.id
_entity.type
_entity.pdbx_description
1 polymer ?
#
loop_
_entity_poly.entity_id
_entity_poly.type
_entity_poly.pdbx_seq_one_letter_code
_entity_poly.pdbx_strand_id
1 'polypeptide(L)'
;MYNNELEVAKKAEQMLEAALRRKTSSFKDHVNRKENDTSLKDATAKAAVKRYISKKDGQKKKYYMRSLSIRMARHGFIQNYGVDTTRSGGDRSRQEPKNTNYGFKSHTMKMKAQPFINEAVKDSKVVEFVMENVTRIRAENLLFEVKRLIENPST
;
A
#
# COMPACT_ATOMS: atom_id res chain seq x y z
N MET A 1 21.29 9.56 -6.97
CA MET A 1 21.27 8.13 -7.35
C MET A 1 21.00 7.32 -6.08
N TYR A 2 20.17 6.28 -6.11
CA TYR A 2 19.81 5.51 -4.92
C TYR A 2 20.89 4.47 -4.59
N ASN A 3 21.33 4.46 -3.34
CA ASN A 3 22.47 3.63 -2.90
C ASN A 3 22.02 2.32 -2.26
N ASN A 4 20.79 2.25 -1.75
CA ASN A 4 20.24 1.10 -1.04
C ASN A 4 18.78 0.85 -1.42
N GLU A 5 18.35 -0.43 -1.40
CA GLU A 5 16.94 -0.78 -1.64
C GLU A 5 15.98 -0.16 -0.60
N LEU A 6 16.47 0.24 0.58
CA LEU A 6 15.67 0.97 1.57
C LEU A 6 15.24 2.36 1.06
N GLU A 7 16.12 3.07 0.36
CA GLU A 7 15.82 4.40 -0.19
C GLU A 7 14.86 4.27 -1.37
N VAL A 8 15.07 3.25 -2.21
CA VAL A 8 14.15 2.89 -3.30
C VAL A 8 12.78 2.57 -2.74
N ALA A 9 12.71 1.78 -1.66
CA ALA A 9 11.45 1.43 -1.00
C ALA A 9 10.71 2.68 -0.47
N LYS A 10 11.40 3.58 0.24
CA LYS A 10 10.80 4.83 0.75
C LYS A 10 10.30 5.71 -0.38
N LYS A 11 11.05 5.81 -1.49
CA LYS A 11 10.61 6.60 -2.65
C LYS A 11 9.40 5.96 -3.33
N ALA A 12 9.41 4.64 -3.48
CA ALA A 12 8.29 3.89 -4.05
C ALA A 12 7.01 4.05 -3.22
N GLU A 13 7.12 4.04 -1.88
CA GLU A 13 6.00 4.37 -0.98
C GLU A 13 5.45 5.77 -1.29
N GLN A 14 6.31 6.79 -1.30
CA GLN A 14 5.89 8.17 -1.55
C GLN A 14 5.23 8.36 -2.92
N MET A 15 5.78 7.74 -3.97
CA MET A 15 5.23 7.83 -5.34
C MET A 15 3.83 7.23 -5.42
N LEU A 16 3.64 6.04 -4.83
CA LEU A 16 2.37 5.36 -4.86
C LEU A 16 1.33 6.04 -3.95
N GLU A 17 1.73 6.53 -2.77
CA GLU A 17 0.86 7.33 -1.89
C GLU A 17 0.38 8.61 -2.58
N ALA A 18 1.28 9.34 -3.25
CA ALA A 18 0.92 10.56 -3.96
C ALA A 18 -0.04 10.29 -5.13
N ALA A 19 0.11 9.17 -5.84
CA ALA A 19 -0.81 8.78 -6.91
C ALA A 19 -2.19 8.37 -6.36
N LEU A 20 -2.21 7.56 -5.29
CA LEU A 20 -3.45 7.17 -4.62
C LEU A 20 -4.22 8.40 -4.11
N ARG A 21 -3.55 9.30 -3.37
CA ARG A 21 -4.17 10.52 -2.85
C ARG A 21 -4.76 11.40 -3.94
N ARG A 22 -4.08 11.54 -5.08
CA ARG A 22 -4.59 12.29 -6.24
C ARG A 22 -5.89 11.69 -6.75
N LYS A 23 -5.95 10.37 -6.94
CA LYS A 23 -7.18 9.68 -7.41
C LYS A 23 -8.30 9.73 -6.37
N THR A 24 -7.98 9.58 -5.09
CA THR A 24 -8.99 9.54 -4.02
C THR A 24 -9.44 10.93 -3.54
N SER A 25 -8.76 12.00 -3.95
CA SER A 25 -9.05 13.38 -3.50
C SER A 25 -10.48 13.83 -3.83
N SER A 26 -11.00 13.38 -4.98
CA SER A 26 -12.36 13.68 -5.47
C SER A 26 -13.46 12.92 -4.72
N PHE A 27 -13.12 11.87 -3.98
CA PHE A 27 -14.12 11.09 -3.25
C PHE A 27 -14.66 11.89 -2.06
N LYS A 28 -15.97 11.87 -1.91
CA LYS A 28 -16.65 12.51 -0.78
C LYS A 28 -16.35 11.71 0.49
N ASP A 29 -16.05 12.42 1.57
CA ASP A 29 -15.98 11.79 2.89
C ASP A 29 -17.40 11.38 3.32
N HIS A 30 -17.50 10.31 4.10
CA HIS A 30 -18.78 9.87 4.64
C HIS A 30 -19.33 10.91 5.63
N VAL A 31 -20.63 11.23 5.51
CA VAL A 31 -21.34 12.22 6.35
C VAL A 31 -21.30 11.86 7.84
N ASN A 32 -21.18 10.57 8.18
CA ASN A 32 -21.15 10.07 9.56
C ASN A 32 -19.76 9.55 9.96
N ARG A 33 -18.69 10.29 9.62
CA ARG A 33 -17.33 9.93 10.03
C ARG A 33 -17.17 10.13 11.54
N LYS A 34 -16.77 9.10 12.28
CA LYS A 34 -16.28 9.28 13.66
C LYS A 34 -14.87 9.83 13.61
N GLU A 35 -14.46 10.60 14.61
CA GLU A 35 -13.16 11.30 14.65
C GLU A 35 -11.95 10.36 14.43
N ASN A 36 -12.07 9.09 14.86
CA ASN A 36 -11.02 8.07 14.71
C ASN A 36 -11.14 7.20 13.44
N ASP A 37 -12.13 7.42 12.57
CA ASP A 37 -12.29 6.61 11.36
C ASP A 37 -11.28 7.00 10.29
N THR A 38 -10.62 5.99 9.72
CA THR A 38 -9.67 6.17 8.60
C THR A 38 -10.43 6.60 7.34
N SER A 39 -10.07 7.75 6.76
CA SER A 39 -10.67 8.18 5.50
C SER A 39 -10.15 7.31 4.37
N LEU A 40 -10.96 7.23 3.31
CA LEU A 40 -10.49 6.72 2.02
C LEU A 40 -9.26 7.48 1.50
N LYS A 41 -9.20 8.78 1.82
CA LYS A 41 -8.11 9.68 1.45
C LYS A 41 -6.80 9.39 2.19
N ASP A 42 -6.88 8.63 3.28
CA ASP A 42 -5.73 8.22 4.11
C ASP A 42 -5.09 6.91 3.61
N ALA A 43 -5.33 6.52 2.36
CA ALA A 43 -4.67 5.37 1.76
C ALA A 43 -3.14 5.56 1.79
N THR A 44 -2.45 4.56 2.36
CA THR A 44 -0.99 4.56 2.53
C THR A 44 -0.35 3.42 1.72
N ALA A 45 0.92 3.59 1.38
CA ALA A 45 1.73 2.55 0.79
C ALA A 45 2.77 2.10 1.81
N LYS A 46 2.96 0.78 1.92
CA LYS A 46 3.95 0.20 2.83
C LYS A 46 4.78 -0.84 2.10
N ALA A 47 6.09 -0.58 2.05
CA ALA A 47 7.09 -1.47 1.56
C ALA A 47 7.59 -2.39 2.69
N ALA A 48 7.70 -3.68 2.41
CA ALA A 48 8.36 -4.62 3.30
C ALA A 48 9.83 -4.74 2.89
N VAL A 49 10.72 -4.29 3.77
CA VAL A 49 12.17 -4.36 3.56
C VAL A 49 12.78 -5.28 4.61
N LYS A 50 13.50 -6.32 4.17
CA LYS A 50 14.24 -7.20 5.06
C LYS A 50 15.70 -6.77 5.15
N ARG A 51 16.19 -6.67 6.38
CA ARG A 51 17.58 -6.36 6.68
C ARG A 51 18.36 -7.64 6.94
N TYR A 52 19.51 -7.78 6.31
CA TYR A 52 20.48 -8.84 6.54
C TYR A 52 21.80 -8.24 7.03
N ILE A 53 22.39 -8.87 8.04
CA ILE A 53 23.67 -8.45 8.62
C ILE A 53 24.73 -9.39 8.08
N SER A 54 25.69 -8.87 7.30
CA SER A 54 26.87 -9.64 6.92
C SER A 54 27.94 -9.49 8.01
N LYS A 55 28.30 -10.60 8.67
CA LYS A 55 29.38 -10.62 9.67
C LYS A 55 30.78 -10.61 9.04
N LYS A 56 30.92 -10.95 7.74
CA LYS A 56 32.22 -11.14 7.07
C LYS A 56 32.88 -9.83 6.55
N ASP A 57 32.14 -8.75 6.34
CA ASP A 57 32.66 -7.51 5.70
C ASP A 57 32.67 -6.26 6.61
N GLY A 58 32.77 -6.43 7.92
CA GLY A 58 32.73 -5.28 8.84
C GLY A 58 31.37 -4.57 8.82
N GLN A 59 30.37 -5.19 9.45
CA GLN A 59 29.06 -4.59 9.79
C GLN A 59 28.26 -3.91 8.65
N LYS A 60 28.45 -4.26 7.37
CA LYS A 60 27.57 -3.73 6.30
C LYS A 60 26.17 -4.36 6.39
N LYS A 61 25.15 -3.51 6.58
CA LYS A 61 23.72 -3.88 6.59
C LYS A 61 23.21 -3.91 5.14
N LYS A 62 22.81 -5.07 4.64
CA LYS A 62 22.15 -5.20 3.33
C LYS A 62 20.64 -5.12 3.51
N TYR A 63 19.97 -4.31 2.71
CA TYR A 63 18.52 -4.16 2.71
C TYR A 63 17.96 -4.74 1.41
N TYR A 64 16.89 -5.54 1.53
CA TYR A 64 16.18 -6.10 0.39
C TYR A 64 14.70 -5.75 0.47
N MET A 65 14.21 -5.02 -0.53
CA MET A 65 12.79 -4.79 -0.76
C MET A 65 12.14 -6.08 -1.26
N ARG A 66 11.09 -6.53 -0.55
CA ARG A 66 10.37 -7.77 -0.85
C ARG A 66 9.01 -7.54 -1.49
N SER A 67 8.29 -6.54 -1.01
CA SER A 67 6.94 -6.24 -1.50
C SER A 67 6.61 -4.77 -1.26
N LEU A 68 5.69 -4.25 -2.07
CA LEU A 68 5.03 -2.96 -1.86
C LEU A 68 3.52 -3.22 -1.76
N SER A 69 2.90 -2.80 -0.66
CA SER A 69 1.50 -3.06 -0.35
C SER A 69 0.73 -1.76 -0.18
N ILE A 70 -0.55 -1.78 -0.58
CA ILE A 70 -1.47 -0.65 -0.38
C ILE A 70 -2.30 -0.95 0.87
N ARG A 71 -2.35 -0.01 1.80
CA ARG A 71 -3.19 -0.08 3.00
C ARG A 71 -4.25 1.01 2.93
N MET A 72 -5.51 0.59 2.97
CA MET A 72 -6.66 1.48 2.95
C MET A 72 -7.79 0.90 3.79
N ALA A 73 -8.75 1.76 4.13
CA ALA A 73 -9.96 1.33 4.81
C ALA A 73 -10.84 0.42 3.93
N ARG A 74 -11.64 -0.45 4.56
CA ARG A 74 -12.47 -1.46 3.87
C ARG A 74 -13.39 -0.86 2.81
N HIS A 75 -13.98 0.30 3.08
CA HIS A 75 -14.85 0.98 2.12
C HIS A 75 -14.12 1.41 0.85
N GLY A 76 -12.80 1.62 0.90
CA GLY A 76 -12.02 1.91 -0.31
C GLY A 76 -11.87 0.76 -1.27
N PHE A 77 -11.71 -0.44 -0.72
CA PHE A 77 -11.71 -1.66 -1.53
C PHE A 77 -13.09 -1.88 -2.16
N ILE A 78 -14.15 -1.68 -1.37
CA ILE A 78 -15.54 -1.75 -1.83
C ILE A 78 -15.80 -0.71 -2.93
N GLN A 79 -15.30 0.52 -2.80
CA GLN A 79 -15.42 1.56 -3.84
C GLN A 79 -14.74 1.12 -5.14
N ASN A 80 -13.55 0.53 -5.05
CA ASN A 80 -12.77 0.11 -6.21
C ASN A 80 -13.45 -1.00 -7.02
N TYR A 81 -14.00 -2.01 -6.35
CA TYR A 81 -14.57 -3.20 -7.01
C TYR A 81 -16.10 -3.16 -7.16
N GLY A 82 -16.76 -2.23 -6.49
CA GLY A 82 -18.21 -2.20 -6.40
C GLY A 82 -18.76 -3.31 -5.50
N VAL A 83 -20.07 -3.29 -5.31
CA VAL A 83 -20.80 -4.31 -4.54
C VAL A 83 -22.13 -4.58 -5.22
N ASP A 84 -22.47 -5.85 -5.37
CA ASP A 84 -23.82 -6.31 -5.71
C ASP A 84 -24.22 -7.38 -4.69
N THR A 85 -24.77 -6.94 -3.55
CA THR A 85 -25.14 -7.85 -2.46
C THR A 85 -26.37 -7.37 -1.70
N THR A 86 -26.98 -8.26 -0.92
CA THR A 86 -28.07 -7.90 -0.02
C THR A 86 -27.50 -7.49 1.32
N ARG A 87 -27.70 -6.23 1.71
CA ARG A 87 -27.31 -5.76 3.04
C ARG A 87 -28.29 -6.34 4.06
N SER A 88 -27.76 -6.99 5.09
CA SER A 88 -28.58 -7.55 6.17
C SER A 88 -29.37 -6.43 6.86
N GLY A 89 -30.62 -6.74 7.19
CA GLY A 89 -31.44 -5.91 8.07
C GLY A 89 -30.96 -6.01 9.52
N GLY A 90 -31.55 -5.21 10.39
CA GLY A 90 -31.29 -5.26 11.83
C GLY A 90 -31.99 -4.13 12.56
N ASP A 91 -31.71 -4.01 13.85
CA ASP A 91 -32.26 -2.96 14.70
C ASP A 91 -31.19 -1.93 15.03
N ARG A 92 -31.57 -0.65 15.05
CA ARG A 92 -30.72 0.44 15.54
C ARG A 92 -31.39 1.11 16.72
N SER A 93 -30.63 1.27 17.80
CA SER A 93 -31.01 2.09 18.94
C SER A 93 -30.37 3.47 18.78
N ARG A 94 -31.20 4.52 18.80
CA ARG A 94 -30.77 5.92 18.83
C ARG A 94 -31.05 6.45 20.23
N GLN A 95 -30.02 6.87 20.97
CA GLN A 95 -30.17 7.36 22.35
C GLN A 95 -30.60 8.84 22.43
N GLU A 96 -30.20 9.70 21.48
CA GLU A 96 -30.52 11.13 21.49
C GLU A 96 -31.24 11.57 20.21
N PRO A 97 -32.30 12.41 20.26
CA PRO A 97 -32.83 13.16 21.41
C PRO A 97 -33.82 12.38 22.30
N LYS A 98 -34.28 11.19 21.88
CA LYS A 98 -35.05 10.24 22.70
C LYS A 98 -34.64 8.82 22.32
N ASN A 99 -34.59 7.94 23.33
CA ASN A 99 -34.24 6.54 23.13
C ASN A 99 -35.29 5.85 22.23
N THR A 100 -34.95 5.67 20.95
CA THR A 100 -35.84 5.15 19.92
C THR A 100 -35.16 3.97 19.24
N ASN A 101 -35.81 2.81 19.28
CA ASN A 101 -35.38 1.63 18.54
C ASN A 101 -36.17 1.54 17.24
N TYR A 102 -35.47 1.44 16.13
CA TYR A 102 -36.11 1.20 14.83
C TYR A 102 -35.40 0.07 14.08
N GLY A 103 -36.22 -0.84 13.56
CA GLY A 103 -35.78 -1.91 12.68
C GLY A 103 -35.65 -1.41 11.24
N PHE A 104 -34.62 -1.85 10.53
CA PHE A 104 -34.47 -1.62 9.10
C PHE A 104 -34.44 -2.96 8.37
N LYS A 105 -35.22 -3.05 7.29
CA LYS A 105 -35.31 -4.27 6.46
C LYS A 105 -34.01 -4.47 5.68
N SER A 106 -33.73 -5.73 5.35
CA SER A 106 -32.71 -6.06 4.37
C SER A 106 -33.05 -5.39 3.04
N HIS A 107 -32.03 -4.88 2.37
CA HIS A 107 -32.19 -4.21 1.08
C HIS A 107 -31.01 -4.54 0.18
N THR A 108 -31.28 -4.58 -1.12
CA THR A 108 -30.25 -4.77 -2.13
C THR A 108 -29.36 -3.53 -2.19
N MET A 109 -28.07 -3.72 -1.97
CA MET A 109 -27.06 -2.69 -2.13
C MET A 109 -26.32 -2.94 -3.44
N LYS A 110 -26.57 -2.06 -4.41
CA LYS A 110 -25.86 -2.03 -5.69
C LYS A 110 -25.01 -0.78 -5.77
N MET A 111 -23.71 -0.98 -5.89
CA MET A 111 -22.74 0.10 -6.06
C MET A 111 -21.83 -0.23 -7.23
N LYS A 112 -21.77 0.66 -8.22
CA LYS A 112 -20.88 0.51 -9.37
C LYS A 112 -19.42 0.62 -8.92
N ALA A 113 -18.57 -0.22 -9.50
CA ALA A 113 -17.14 -0.16 -9.31
C ALA A 113 -16.57 1.17 -9.83
N GLN A 114 -15.70 1.80 -9.06
CA GLN A 114 -14.89 2.94 -9.48
C GLN A 114 -13.42 2.54 -9.40
N PRO A 115 -12.88 1.87 -10.43
CA PRO A 115 -11.52 1.34 -10.39
C PRO A 115 -10.51 2.48 -10.38
N PHE A 116 -9.84 2.69 -9.24
CA PHE A 116 -8.82 3.75 -9.11
C PHE A 116 -7.45 3.20 -8.74
N ILE A 117 -7.38 1.98 -8.17
CA ILE A 117 -6.12 1.39 -7.71
C ILE A 117 -5.17 1.12 -8.88
N ASN A 118 -5.68 0.46 -9.94
CA ASN A 118 -4.88 0.12 -11.12
C ASN A 118 -4.39 1.38 -11.85
N GLU A 119 -5.23 2.41 -11.91
CA GLU A 119 -4.85 3.70 -12.48
C GLU A 119 -3.78 4.39 -11.63
N ALA A 120 -3.92 4.41 -10.31
CA ALA A 120 -2.92 4.98 -9.42
C ALA A 120 -1.56 4.27 -9.54
N VAL A 121 -1.55 2.94 -9.68
CA VAL A 121 -0.32 2.16 -9.90
C VAL A 121 0.33 2.56 -11.23
N LYS A 122 -0.44 2.68 -12.31
CA LYS A 122 0.07 3.12 -13.62
C LYS A 122 0.61 4.56 -13.57
N ASP A 123 -0.18 5.49 -13.04
CA ASP A 123 0.18 6.91 -12.96
C ASP A 123 1.42 7.15 -12.07
N SER A 124 1.61 6.32 -11.04
CA SER A 124 2.78 6.40 -10.18
C SER A 124 4.07 5.97 -10.86
N LYS A 125 4.01 5.19 -11.95
CA LYS A 125 5.18 4.52 -12.58
C LYS A 125 6.07 3.77 -11.58
N VAL A 126 5.51 3.36 -10.44
CA VAL A 126 6.28 2.77 -9.35
C VAL A 126 6.91 1.42 -9.74
N VAL A 127 6.23 0.67 -10.63
CA VAL A 127 6.71 -0.63 -11.09
C VAL A 127 8.00 -0.48 -11.88
N GLU A 128 8.01 0.42 -12.87
CA GLU A 128 9.20 0.74 -13.67
C GLU A 128 10.35 1.22 -12.77
N PHE A 129 10.05 2.17 -11.88
CA PHE A 129 11.01 2.73 -10.94
C PHE A 129 11.67 1.67 -10.03
N VAL A 130 10.86 0.77 -9.44
CA VAL A 130 11.36 -0.29 -8.55
C VAL A 130 12.15 -1.31 -9.36
N MET A 131 11.66 -1.72 -10.53
CA MET A 131 12.36 -2.69 -11.38
C MET A 131 13.74 -2.18 -11.78
N GLU A 132 13.85 -0.96 -12.29
CA GLU A 132 15.13 -0.38 -12.72
C GLU A 132 16.12 -0.26 -11.56
N ASN A 133 15.69 0.34 -10.43
CA ASN A 133 16.62 0.64 -9.34
C ASN A 133 17.00 -0.60 -8.52
N VAL A 134 16.07 -1.52 -8.27
CA VAL A 134 16.36 -2.75 -7.52
C VAL A 134 17.23 -3.69 -8.35
N THR A 135 16.94 -3.88 -9.64
CA THR A 135 17.76 -4.74 -10.49
C THR A 135 19.19 -4.22 -10.60
N ARG A 136 19.36 -2.91 -10.80
CA ARG A 136 20.68 -2.27 -10.82
C ARG A 136 21.44 -2.50 -9.51
N ILE A 137 20.85 -2.18 -8.36
CA ILE A 137 21.49 -2.37 -7.05
C ILE A 137 21.85 -3.85 -6.82
N ARG A 138 20.98 -4.79 -7.19
CA ARG A 138 21.26 -6.22 -7.05
C ARG A 138 22.35 -6.70 -8.00
N ALA A 139 22.35 -6.24 -9.25
CA ALA A 139 23.37 -6.58 -10.24
C ALA A 139 24.75 -6.09 -9.79
N GLU A 140 24.87 -4.84 -9.32
CA GLU A 140 26.10 -4.28 -8.75
C GLU A 140 26.60 -5.12 -7.56
N ASN A 141 25.69 -5.52 -6.66
CA ASN A 141 26.04 -6.37 -5.52
C ASN A 141 26.51 -7.77 -5.94
N LEU A 142 25.85 -8.40 -6.92
CA LEU A 142 26.24 -9.72 -7.44
C LEU A 142 27.60 -9.65 -8.13
N LEU A 143 27.83 -8.62 -8.95
CA LEU A 143 29.09 -8.43 -9.66
C LEU A 143 30.24 -8.20 -8.67
N PHE A 144 30.00 -7.44 -7.60
CA PHE A 144 30.94 -7.30 -6.50
C PHE A 144 31.23 -8.64 -5.78
N GLU A 145 30.21 -9.45 -5.50
CA GLU A 145 30.37 -10.75 -4.86
C GLU A 145 31.13 -11.75 -5.76
N VAL A 146 30.83 -11.80 -7.05
CA VAL A 146 31.53 -12.63 -8.04
C VAL A 146 32.99 -12.19 -8.17
N LYS A 147 33.24 -10.88 -8.29
CA LYS A 147 34.61 -10.34 -8.34
C LYS A 147 35.40 -10.75 -7.10
N ARG A 148 34.81 -10.63 -5.90
CA ARG A 148 35.45 -11.04 -4.65
C ARG A 148 35.75 -12.54 -4.61
N LEU A 149 34.87 -13.38 -5.13
CA LEU A 149 35.09 -14.83 -5.23
C LEU A 149 36.26 -15.16 -6.18
N ILE A 150 36.37 -14.44 -7.30
CA ILE A 150 37.47 -14.62 -8.27
C ILE A 150 38.81 -14.14 -7.68
N GLU A 151 38.82 -13.02 -6.97
CA GLU A 151 40.04 -12.43 -6.38
C GLU A 151 40.55 -13.21 -5.15
N ASN A 152 39.67 -13.92 -4.43
CA ASN A 152 40.03 -14.81 -3.32
C ASN A 152 39.50 -16.24 -3.58
N PRO A 153 40.11 -17.00 -4.51
CA PRO A 153 39.58 -18.28 -4.96
C PRO A 153 39.69 -19.44 -3.94
N SER A 154 40.40 -19.28 -2.82
CA SER A 154 40.60 -20.28 -1.75
C SER A 154 41.34 -19.61 -0.57
N THR A 155 41.09 -19.85 0.71
CA THR A 155 41.13 -21.14 1.44
C THR A 155 40.30 -22.26 0.86
#